data_AF-A0A537ENJ1-F1
#
_entry.id   AF-A0A537ENJ1-F1
#
_cell.length_a   1.000
_cell.length_b   1.000
_cell.length_c   1.000
_cell.angle_alpha   90.00
_cell.angle_beta   90.00
_cell.angle_gamma   90.00
#
_symmetry.space_group_name_H-M   'P 1'
#
loop_
_entity.id
_entity.type
_entity.pdbx_description
1 polymer ?
#
loop_
_entity_poly.entity_id
_entity_poly.type
_entity_poly.pdbx_seq_one_letter_code
_entity_poly.pdbx_strand_id
1 'polypeptide(L)'
;MEIQPEINIGTLGHVDNGKSTIVQALTGVWTARHSEELRRGITIRIGYADASFYECPSCEPPSNYSTSKICPNCKSQTKFLR
;
A
#
# COMPACT_ATOMS: atom_id res chain seq x y z
N MET A 1 8.21 -15.87 -3.68
CA MET A 1 9.10 -15.24 -4.67
C MET A 1 8.98 -13.76 -4.46
N GLU A 2 10.10 -13.09 -4.15
CA GLU A 2 10.16 -11.63 -4.16
C GLU A 2 10.38 -11.23 -5.61
N ILE A 3 9.33 -10.69 -6.23
CA ILE A 3 9.42 -10.14 -7.58
C ILE A 3 9.63 -8.63 -7.47
N GLN A 4 10.35 -8.07 -8.45
CA GLN A 4 10.53 -6.63 -8.53
C GLN A 4 9.21 -5.95 -8.89
N PRO A 5 8.86 -4.79 -8.28
CA PRO A 5 7.71 -4.00 -8.70
C PRO A 5 7.79 -3.62 -10.18
N GLU A 6 6.72 -3.89 -10.93
CA GLU A 6 6.64 -3.60 -12.38
C GLU A 6 6.12 -2.18 -12.68
N ILE A 7 5.51 -1.50 -11.69
CA ILE A 7 4.86 -0.20 -11.86
C ILE A 7 5.09 0.72 -10.66
N ASN A 8 5.35 2.00 -10.94
CA ASN A 8 5.41 3.05 -9.92
C ASN A 8 4.12 3.87 -9.93
N ILE A 9 3.49 4.02 -8.77
CA ILE A 9 2.27 4.83 -8.59
C ILE A 9 2.61 6.03 -7.72
N GLY A 10 2.49 7.24 -8.28
CA GLY A 10 2.72 8.49 -7.54
C GLY A 10 1.45 8.99 -6.86
N THR A 11 1.48 9.20 -5.55
CA THR A 11 0.38 9.84 -4.80
C THR A 11 0.60 11.36 -4.70
N LEU A 12 -0.25 12.15 -5.36
CA LEU A 12 -0.19 13.61 -5.39
C LEU A 12 -1.48 14.22 -4.81
N GLY A 13 -1.44 15.49 -4.39
CA GLY A 13 -2.59 16.18 -3.80
C GLY A 13 -2.21 17.26 -2.79
N HIS A 14 -3.22 18.03 -2.33
CA HIS A 14 -3.05 19.14 -1.37
C HIS A 14 -2.41 18.70 -0.04
N VAL A 15 -1.80 19.64 0.68
CA VAL A 15 -1.22 19.38 2.01
C VAL A 15 -2.29 18.76 2.92
N ASP A 16 -1.88 17.79 3.74
CA ASP A 16 -2.73 17.06 4.68
C ASP A 16 -3.93 16.25 4.13
N ASN A 17 -4.03 16.07 2.82
CA ASN A 17 -5.02 15.15 2.21
C ASN A 17 -4.69 13.64 2.40
N GLY A 18 -3.85 13.26 3.35
CA GLY A 18 -3.62 11.85 3.69
C GLY A 18 -2.82 11.02 2.67
N LYS A 19 -2.00 11.65 1.82
CA LYS A 19 -1.15 10.93 0.83
C LYS A 19 -0.23 9.89 1.46
N SER A 20 0.42 10.22 2.57
CA SER A 20 1.27 9.26 3.29
C SER A 20 0.44 8.15 3.94
N THR A 21 -0.77 8.50 4.42
CA THR A 21 -1.70 7.57 5.06
C THR A 21 -2.23 6.53 4.08
N ILE A 22 -2.58 6.90 2.84
CA ILE A 22 -3.04 5.91 1.85
C ILE A 22 -1.92 4.94 1.45
N VAL A 23 -0.68 5.41 1.33
CA VAL A 23 0.47 4.54 1.08
C VAL A 23 0.66 3.57 2.25
N GLN A 24 0.58 4.06 3.49
CA GLN A 24 0.67 3.20 4.67
C GLN A 24 -0.46 2.18 4.73
N ALA A 25 -1.70 2.56 4.39
CA ALA A 25 -2.83 1.64 4.42
C ALA A 25 -2.69 0.50 3.39
N LEU A 26 -2.10 0.79 2.21
CA LEU A 26 -1.88 -0.21 1.17
C LEU A 26 -0.65 -1.09 1.44
N THR A 27 0.46 -0.48 1.87
CA THR A 27 1.77 -1.16 1.96
C THR A 27 2.10 -1.64 3.37
N GLY A 28 1.43 -1.12 4.39
CA GLY A 28 1.83 -1.25 5.80
C GLY A 28 3.05 -0.41 6.20
N VAL A 29 3.65 0.34 5.26
CA VAL A 29 4.90 1.07 5.48
C VAL A 29 4.65 2.57 5.63
N TRP A 30 5.15 3.17 6.72
CA TRP A 30 5.18 4.61 6.88
C TRP A 30 6.37 5.20 6.09
N THR A 31 6.08 6.12 5.17
CA THR A 31 7.07 6.61 4.21
C THR A 31 7.97 7.73 4.75
N ALA A 32 7.54 8.47 5.78
CA ALA A 32 8.37 9.49 6.40
C ALA A 32 9.39 8.84 7.35
N ARG A 33 10.66 8.89 6.96
CA ARG A 33 11.77 8.27 7.70
C ARG A 33 12.68 9.28 8.36
N HIS A 34 12.62 10.56 7.96
CA HIS A 34 13.46 11.59 8.56
C HIS A 34 12.84 12.15 9.85
N SER A 35 13.68 12.33 10.86
CA SER A 35 13.26 12.87 12.16
C SER A 35 12.60 14.25 12.04
N GLU A 36 13.02 15.06 11.06
CA GLU A 36 12.41 16.37 10.79
C GLU A 36 11.03 16.27 10.14
N GLU A 37 10.80 15.27 9.27
CA GLU A 37 9.49 14.96 8.71
C GLU A 37 8.51 14.53 9.81
N LEU A 38 8.96 13.66 10.71
CA LEU A 38 8.17 13.18 11.84
C LEU A 38 7.85 14.29 12.84
N ARG A 39 8.83 15.15 13.16
CA ARG A 39 8.65 16.27 14.10
C ARG A 39 7.69 17.33 13.57
N ARG A 40 7.74 17.60 12.26
CA ARG A 40 6.95 18.66 11.63
C ARG A 40 5.64 18.18 11.01
N GLY A 41 5.45 16.86 10.88
CA GLY A 41 4.26 16.28 10.24
C GLY A 41 4.17 16.55 8.73
N ILE A 42 5.31 16.82 8.07
CA ILE A 42 5.35 17.15 6.63
C ILE A 42 6.25 16.17 5.87
N THR A 43 5.97 15.99 4.59
CA THR A 43 6.85 15.25 3.67
C THR A 43 7.93 16.19 3.13
N ILE A 44 9.21 15.87 3.35
CA ILE A 44 10.35 16.68 2.87
C ILE A 44 11.04 15.95 1.71
N ARG A 45 11.21 14.64 1.82
CA ARG A 45 11.82 13.78 0.79
C ARG A 45 10.77 12.91 0.12
N ILE A 46 11.11 12.39 -1.05
CA ILE A 46 10.27 11.42 -1.75
C ILE A 46 10.24 10.14 -0.94
N GLY A 47 9.05 9.80 -0.44
CA GLY A 47 8.77 8.53 0.21
C GLY A 47 8.58 7.41 -0.83
N TYR A 48 9.01 6.19 -0.49
CA TYR A 48 8.84 5.01 -1.34
C TYR A 48 8.45 3.80 -0.49
N ALA A 49 7.54 2.98 -1.01
CA ALA A 49 7.09 1.74 -0.40
C ALA A 49 6.61 0.77 -1.47
N ASP A 50 6.96 -0.50 -1.31
CA ASP A 50 6.50 -1.58 -2.18
C ASP A 50 5.11 -2.05 -1.77
N ALA A 51 4.29 -2.42 -2.76
CA ALA A 51 2.98 -3.01 -2.56
C ALA A 51 2.88 -4.32 -3.34
N SER A 52 2.24 -5.31 -2.75
CA SER A 52 1.84 -6.53 -3.46
C SER A 52 0.33 -6.66 -3.42
N PHE A 53 -0.27 -7.01 -4.54
CA PHE A 53 -1.71 -7.17 -4.70
C PHE A 53 -2.06 -8.62 -4.99
N TYR A 54 -3.14 -9.06 -4.36
CA TYR A 54 -3.66 -10.41 -4.44
C TYR A 54 -5.16 -10.38 -4.73
N GLU A 55 -5.64 -11.41 -5.42
CA GLU A 55 -7.04 -11.62 -5.74
C GLU A 55 -7.58 -12.88 -5.04
N CYS A 56 -8.73 -12.75 -4.41
CA CYS A 56 -9.48 -13.86 -3.85
C CYS A 56 -10.43 -14.45 -4.92
N PRO A 57 -10.39 -15.76 -5.20
CA PRO A 57 -11.31 -16.37 -6.17
C PRO A 57 -12.73 -16.58 -5.63
N SER A 58 -12.94 -16.44 -4.32
CA SER A 58 -14.21 -16.77 -3.65
C SER A 58 -15.09 -15.55 -3.33
N CYS A 59 -14.53 -14.35 -3.32
CA CYS A 59 -15.27 -13.12 -3.02
C CYS A 59 -15.59 -12.37 -4.31
N GLU A 60 -16.63 -11.54 -4.29
CA GLU A 60 -17.00 -10.71 -5.44
C GLU A 60 -16.23 -9.38 -5.44
N PRO A 61 -15.90 -8.82 -6.62
CA PRO A 61 -15.33 -7.48 -6.73
C PRO A 61 -16.25 -6.39 -6.18
N PRO A 62 -15.70 -5.33 -5.55
CA PRO A 62 -14.27 -5.04 -5.37
C PRO A 62 -13.64 -5.68 -4.13
N SER A 63 -14.42 -6.40 -3.32
CA SER A 63 -13.98 -6.97 -2.03
C SER A 63 -13.00 -8.15 -2.16
N ASN A 64 -12.76 -8.62 -3.37
CA ASN A 64 -11.86 -9.73 -3.67
C ASN A 64 -10.39 -9.32 -3.75
N TYR A 65 -10.07 -8.03 -3.84
CA TYR A 65 -8.68 -7.56 -3.87
C TYR A 65 -8.15 -7.25 -2.46
N SER A 66 -6.91 -7.64 -2.20
CA SER A 66 -6.22 -7.29 -0.95
C SER A 66 -4.72 -7.25 -1.12
N THR A 67 -4.01 -6.77 -0.10
CA THR A 67 -2.53 -6.77 -0.06
C THR A 67 -1.96 -7.94 0.74
N SER A 68 -2.81 -8.91 1.09
CA SER A 68 -2.50 -10.05 1.95
C SER A 68 -2.63 -11.38 1.21
N LYS A 69 -1.78 -12.36 1.58
CA LYS A 69 -1.80 -13.74 1.05
C LYS A 69 -3.02 -14.57 1.49
N ILE A 70 -3.73 -14.09 2.51
CA ILE A 70 -4.94 -14.69 3.04
C ILE A 70 -6.03 -13.63 2.93
N CYS A 71 -7.18 -14.00 2.38
CA CYS A 71 -8.27 -13.07 2.18
C CYS A 71 -8.82 -12.61 3.55
N PRO A 72 -8.88 -11.30 3.82
CA PRO A 72 -9.40 -10.80 5.10
C PRO A 72 -10.90 -11.07 5.29
N ASN A 73 -11.64 -11.30 4.21
CA ASN A 73 -13.10 -11.51 4.24
C ASN A 73 -13.45 -13.00 4.50
N CYS A 74 -12.98 -13.91 3.64
CA CYS A 74 -13.36 -15.33 3.70
C CYS A 74 -12.24 -16.28 4.16
N LYS A 75 -11.04 -15.76 4.47
CA LYS A 75 -9.87 -16.53 4.96
C LYS A 75 -9.31 -17.56 3.98
N SER A 76 -9.74 -17.57 2.73
CA SER A 76 -9.17 -18.42 1.68
C SER A 76 -7.78 -17.91 1.26
N GLN A 77 -7.01 -18.78 0.60
CA GLN A 77 -5.75 -18.38 -0.03
C GLN A 77 -6.02 -17.48 -1.23
N THR A 78 -5.28 -16.38 -1.31
CA THR A 78 -5.38 -15.44 -2.42
C THR A 78 -4.33 -15.77 -3.48
N LYS A 79 -4.65 -15.45 -4.74
CA LYS A 79 -3.76 -15.57 -5.88
C LYS A 79 -2.98 -14.28 -6.03
N PHE A 80 -1.66 -14.38 -6.15
CA PHE A 80 -0.82 -13.23 -6.44
C PHE A 80 -1.16 -12.64 -7.81
N LEU A 81 -1.31 -11.32 -7.88
CA LEU A 81 -1.50 -10.59 -9.12
C LEU A 81 -0.22 -9.85 -9.52
N ARG A 82 0.28 -8.94 -8.66
CA ARG A 82 1.37 -8.01 -8.92
C ARG A 82 2.08 -7.60 -7.64
#